data_AF-M2PM20-F1
#
_entry.id   AF-M2PM20-F1
#
_cell.length_a   1.000
_cell.length_b   1.000
_cell.length_c   1.000
_cell.angle_alpha   90.00
_cell.angle_beta   90.00
_cell.angle_gamma   90.00
#
_symmetry.space_group_name_H-M   'P 1'
#
loop_
_entity.id
_entity.type
_entity.pdbx_description
1 polymer ?
#
loop_
_entity_poly.entity_id
_entity_poly.type
_entity_poly.pdbx_seq_one_letter_code
_entity_poly.pdbx_strand_id
1 'polypeptide(L)'
;MKIYNTKIKELCLDLIDKEDLTILWNIEEFEEKINSYSLDYYEESYLMVEALKAGAADQLILNRHISIKDQVDYLHTYHSMDENDALFIVAMMNDIIYHIDWNIEIINLEEAYQYALERDSIKDLRVIAFAYYDGLGVIQDYERAYELFLKLEYLGDDESYYYLGMMNELGLGTPVNKKQAIDFYRKGASLSENECLYALGKIEMNQGNVNDSVEYLSDSEDPRAYYLLGEYYRKNNDFFKAYTFYKKGSVFFHKECLYKLGYCYQYGSGTVINKDKAIQCYSYAYYLGDRSSAEALVYMLEGINEDHRYSKELLNQLRGQYEII
;
A
#
# COMPACT_ATOMS: atom_id res chain seq x y z
N MET A 1 -16.98 12.63 0.99
CA MET A 1 -16.59 11.25 0.61
C MET A 1 -16.29 11.29 -0.88
N LYS A 2 -15.03 11.10 -1.25
CA LYS A 2 -14.60 11.04 -2.65
C LYS A 2 -15.02 9.71 -3.27
N ILE A 3 -14.82 9.51 -4.56
CA ILE A 3 -15.06 8.22 -5.20
C ILE A 3 -13.78 7.87 -5.95
N TYR A 4 -13.27 6.64 -5.77
CA TYR A 4 -12.20 6.16 -6.64
C TYR A 4 -12.72 6.03 -8.05
N ASN A 5 -12.32 6.98 -8.87
CA ASN A 5 -12.88 7.17 -10.19
C ASN A 5 -11.91 6.56 -11.21
N THR A 6 -12.25 5.38 -11.71
CA THR A 6 -11.40 4.67 -12.67
C THR A 6 -11.21 5.47 -13.96
N LYS A 7 -12.16 6.34 -14.33
CA LYS A 7 -12.05 7.17 -15.54
C LYS A 7 -11.00 8.26 -15.41
N ILE A 8 -10.82 8.87 -14.23
CA ILE A 8 -9.72 9.84 -14.05
C ILE A 8 -8.36 9.12 -14.06
N LYS A 9 -8.26 7.91 -13.50
CA LYS A 9 -7.05 7.06 -13.63
C LYS A 9 -6.75 6.77 -15.10
N GLU A 10 -7.72 6.25 -15.85
CA GLU A 10 -7.57 5.94 -17.28
C GLU A 10 -7.17 7.18 -18.08
N LEU A 11 -7.80 8.32 -17.82
CA LEU A 11 -7.44 9.60 -18.45
C LEU A 11 -5.98 9.98 -18.15
N CYS A 12 -5.56 9.92 -16.89
CA CYS A 12 -4.18 10.23 -16.50
C CYS A 12 -3.17 9.31 -17.19
N LEU A 13 -3.43 8.00 -17.23
CA LEU A 13 -2.57 7.03 -17.93
C LEU A 13 -2.52 7.31 -19.44
N ASP A 14 -3.67 7.53 -20.07
CA ASP A 14 -3.75 7.87 -21.50
C ASP A 14 -2.97 9.14 -21.85
N LEU A 15 -3.00 10.15 -20.97
CA LEU A 15 -2.26 11.40 -21.16
C LEU A 15 -0.76 11.17 -21.09
N ILE A 16 -0.32 10.39 -20.11
CA ILE A 16 1.10 10.07 -19.90
C ILE A 16 1.63 9.25 -21.08
N ASP A 17 0.89 8.23 -21.51
CA ASP A 17 1.31 7.32 -22.58
C ASP A 17 1.31 7.98 -23.96
N LYS A 18 0.31 8.81 -24.30
CA LYS A 18 0.19 9.42 -25.64
C LYS A 18 1.10 10.61 -25.84
N GLU A 19 1.30 11.40 -24.80
CA GLU A 19 2.00 12.68 -24.87
C GLU A 19 3.43 12.56 -24.34
N ASP A 20 3.87 11.37 -23.92
CA ASP A 20 5.18 11.09 -23.32
C ASP A 20 5.45 12.01 -22.11
N LEU A 21 4.39 12.31 -21.34
CA LEU A 21 4.43 13.23 -20.22
C LEU A 21 4.84 12.53 -18.95
N THR A 22 6.07 12.78 -18.52
CA THR A 22 6.48 12.40 -17.17
C THR A 22 5.97 13.43 -16.17
N ILE A 23 5.03 12.99 -15.33
CA ILE A 23 4.40 13.88 -14.35
C ILE A 23 5.45 14.52 -13.41
N LEU A 24 6.57 13.83 -13.19
CA LEU A 24 7.64 14.31 -12.35
C LEU A 24 8.42 15.50 -12.95
N TRP A 25 8.64 15.52 -14.27
CA TRP A 25 9.55 16.50 -14.89
C TRP A 25 8.81 17.60 -15.65
N ASN A 26 7.55 17.36 -16.04
CA ASN A 26 6.75 18.32 -16.78
C ASN A 26 5.34 18.50 -16.17
N ILE A 27 5.32 18.91 -14.89
CA ILE A 27 4.09 19.20 -14.15
C ILE A 27 3.25 20.28 -14.86
N GLU A 28 3.90 21.30 -15.44
CA GLU A 28 3.21 22.39 -16.13
C GLU A 28 2.42 21.89 -17.35
N GLU A 29 3.03 21.07 -18.21
CA GLU A 29 2.32 20.49 -19.36
C GLU A 29 1.27 19.47 -18.92
N PHE A 30 1.54 18.66 -17.88
CA PHE A 30 0.54 17.78 -17.31
C PHE A 30 -0.69 18.55 -16.82
N GLU A 31 -0.49 19.65 -16.10
CA GLU A 31 -1.56 20.54 -15.63
C GLU A 31 -2.35 21.15 -16.80
N GLU A 32 -1.67 21.69 -17.81
CA GLU A 32 -2.34 22.26 -18.99
C GLU A 32 -3.22 21.20 -19.68
N LYS A 33 -2.66 20.00 -19.87
CA LYS A 33 -3.35 18.89 -20.55
C LYS A 33 -4.52 18.40 -19.73
N ILE A 34 -4.34 18.01 -18.46
CA ILE A 34 -5.44 17.47 -17.64
C ILE A 34 -6.57 18.49 -17.47
N ASN A 35 -6.27 19.80 -17.40
CA ASN A 35 -7.28 20.85 -17.37
C ASN A 35 -8.04 20.99 -18.69
N SER A 36 -7.41 20.72 -19.83
CA SER A 36 -8.07 20.76 -21.15
C SER A 36 -9.09 19.63 -21.37
N TYR A 37 -8.95 18.50 -20.66
CA TYR A 37 -9.80 17.32 -20.79
C TYR A 37 -10.91 17.21 -19.71
N SER A 38 -10.90 18.01 -18.65
CA SER A 38 -11.60 17.69 -17.38
C SER A 38 -12.88 18.47 -17.06
N LEU A 39 -13.77 18.71 -18.02
CA LEU A 39 -15.07 19.37 -17.73
C LEU A 39 -15.89 18.64 -16.64
N ASP A 40 -15.80 17.31 -16.57
CA ASP A 40 -16.54 16.48 -15.60
C ASP A 40 -15.71 16.05 -14.36
N TYR A 41 -14.38 16.28 -14.36
CA TYR A 41 -13.44 15.81 -13.32
C TYR A 41 -12.54 16.92 -12.78
N TYR A 42 -13.02 18.15 -12.81
CA TYR A 42 -12.23 19.34 -12.45
C TYR A 42 -11.62 19.24 -11.05
N GLU A 43 -12.38 18.72 -10.08
CA GLU A 43 -11.92 18.64 -8.69
C GLU A 43 -10.81 17.58 -8.51
N GLU A 44 -10.98 16.39 -9.07
CA GLU A 44 -9.96 15.33 -9.02
C GLU A 44 -8.70 15.73 -9.80
N SER A 45 -8.86 16.42 -10.94
CA SER A 45 -7.75 16.93 -11.74
C SER A 45 -6.96 17.99 -10.98
N TYR A 46 -7.66 18.92 -10.32
CA TYR A 46 -7.04 19.94 -9.46
C TYR A 46 -6.25 19.30 -8.31
N LEU A 47 -6.86 18.36 -7.59
CA LEU A 47 -6.21 17.65 -6.48
C LEU A 47 -4.96 16.90 -6.93
N MET A 48 -5.00 16.25 -8.10
CA MET A 48 -3.82 15.60 -8.67
C MET A 48 -2.71 16.59 -8.94
N VAL A 49 -3.00 17.70 -9.63
CA VAL A 49 -2.02 18.74 -9.92
C VAL A 49 -1.40 19.30 -8.64
N GLU A 50 -2.21 19.59 -7.62
CA GLU A 50 -1.72 20.09 -6.33
C GLU A 50 -0.80 19.08 -5.64
N ALA A 51 -1.16 17.80 -5.65
CA ALA A 51 -0.32 16.75 -5.07
C ALA A 51 1.01 16.57 -5.82
N LEU A 52 1.00 16.74 -7.15
CA LEU A 52 2.22 16.70 -7.95
C LEU A 52 3.13 17.89 -7.63
N LYS A 53 2.57 19.10 -7.55
CA LYS A 53 3.28 20.31 -7.12
C LYS A 53 3.81 20.16 -5.68
N ALA A 54 3.10 19.42 -4.83
CA ALA A 54 3.49 19.08 -3.48
C ALA A 54 4.61 18.02 -3.39
N GLY A 55 5.06 17.45 -4.51
CA GLY A 55 6.09 16.41 -4.53
C GLY A 55 5.61 15.04 -4.08
N ALA A 56 4.30 14.79 -4.08
CA ALA A 56 3.73 13.50 -3.69
C ALA A 56 4.27 12.36 -4.57
N ALA A 57 4.33 12.57 -5.89
CA ALA A 57 4.85 11.58 -6.83
C ALA A 57 6.32 11.23 -6.53
N ASP A 58 7.18 12.21 -6.24
CA ASP A 58 8.57 11.98 -5.84
C ASP A 58 8.67 11.11 -4.59
N GLN A 59 7.90 11.45 -3.56
CA GLN A 59 7.87 10.66 -2.33
C GLN A 59 7.43 9.22 -2.60
N LEU A 60 6.40 9.03 -3.42
CA LEU A 60 5.89 7.71 -3.78
C LEU A 60 6.87 6.92 -4.65
N ILE A 61 7.59 7.56 -5.58
CA ILE A 61 8.50 6.88 -6.49
C ILE A 61 9.83 6.57 -5.80
N LEU A 62 10.39 7.54 -5.08
CA LEU A 62 11.75 7.51 -4.52
C LEU A 62 11.80 6.99 -3.08
N ASN A 63 10.73 7.17 -2.31
CA ASN A 63 10.66 6.80 -0.89
C ASN A 63 9.56 5.76 -0.61
N ARG A 64 9.57 4.65 -1.37
CA ARG A 64 8.57 3.57 -1.29
C ARG A 64 8.48 2.82 0.04
N HIS A 65 9.40 3.06 0.98
CA HIS A 65 9.35 2.50 2.35
C HIS A 65 8.49 3.34 3.30
N ILE A 66 8.08 4.54 2.89
CA ILE A 66 7.14 5.37 3.64
C ILE A 66 5.77 4.70 3.57
N SER A 67 5.14 4.46 4.73
CA SER A 67 3.82 3.82 4.76
C SER A 67 2.77 4.70 4.07
N ILE A 68 1.67 4.11 3.59
CA ILE A 68 0.53 4.87 3.02
C ILE A 68 0.04 5.92 4.02
N LYS A 69 0.07 5.60 5.32
CA LYS A 69 -0.27 6.55 6.37
C LYS A 69 0.65 7.76 6.38
N ASP A 70 1.96 7.54 6.35
CA ASP A 70 2.92 8.64 6.40
C ASP A 70 2.85 9.50 5.12
N GLN A 71 2.51 8.90 3.97
CA GLN A 71 2.24 9.62 2.72
C GLN A 71 0.99 10.51 2.85
N VAL A 72 -0.08 9.98 3.46
CA VAL A 72 -1.30 10.75 3.73
C VAL A 72 -1.03 11.87 4.74
N ASP A 73 -0.33 11.57 5.84
CA ASP A 73 0.06 12.56 6.84
C ASP A 73 0.91 13.67 6.23
N TYR A 74 1.79 13.33 5.27
CA TYR A 74 2.61 14.29 4.54
C TYR A 74 1.74 15.31 3.80
N LEU A 75 0.79 14.85 2.99
CA LEU A 75 -0.12 15.75 2.26
C LEU A 75 -1.08 16.49 3.20
N HIS A 76 -1.59 15.81 4.22
CA HIS A 76 -2.54 16.38 5.17
C HIS A 76 -1.90 17.52 5.99
N THR A 77 -0.72 17.26 6.56
CA THR A 77 -0.09 18.17 7.52
C THR A 77 0.73 19.25 6.84
N TYR A 78 1.56 18.88 5.86
CA TYR A 78 2.51 19.82 5.27
C TYR A 78 1.90 20.65 4.14
N HIS A 79 0.89 20.10 3.46
CA HIS A 79 0.20 20.75 2.36
C HIS A 79 -1.24 21.16 2.68
N SER A 80 -1.66 21.03 3.96
CA SER A 80 -2.99 21.43 4.45
C SER A 80 -4.16 20.80 3.69
N MET A 81 -3.96 19.61 3.15
CA MET A 81 -4.96 18.87 2.38
C MET A 81 -5.94 18.15 3.34
N ASP A 82 -7.21 17.94 2.98
CA ASP A 82 -8.09 17.10 3.78
C ASP A 82 -7.60 15.63 3.80
N GLU A 83 -7.77 14.90 4.90
CA GLU A 83 -7.30 13.51 5.02
C GLU A 83 -7.94 12.59 3.97
N ASN A 84 -9.22 12.81 3.66
CA ASN A 84 -9.89 12.02 2.61
C ASN A 84 -9.29 12.29 1.24
N ASP A 85 -8.95 13.55 0.96
CA ASP A 85 -8.38 13.97 -0.31
C ASP A 85 -6.94 13.47 -0.43
N ALA A 86 -6.16 13.58 0.64
CA ALA A 86 -4.81 13.04 0.72
C ALA A 86 -4.79 11.52 0.49
N LEU A 87 -5.66 10.75 1.17
CA LEU A 87 -5.76 9.31 0.95
C LEU A 87 -6.20 8.98 -0.48
N PHE A 88 -7.23 9.65 -0.98
CA PHE A 88 -7.73 9.44 -2.34
C PHE A 88 -6.62 9.62 -3.37
N ILE A 89 -5.84 10.69 -3.26
CA ILE A 89 -4.72 10.99 -4.15
C ILE A 89 -3.61 9.96 -3.99
N VAL A 90 -3.20 9.65 -2.76
CA VAL A 90 -2.15 8.64 -2.52
C VAL A 90 -2.53 7.30 -3.14
N ALA A 91 -3.79 6.90 -2.99
CA ALA A 91 -4.30 5.67 -3.60
C ALA A 91 -4.27 5.73 -5.13
N MET A 92 -4.74 6.84 -5.72
CA MET A 92 -4.77 7.03 -7.17
C MET A 92 -3.37 7.13 -7.79
N MET A 93 -2.46 7.85 -7.14
CA MET A 93 -1.07 7.95 -7.56
C MET A 93 -0.36 6.61 -7.47
N ASN A 94 -0.52 5.86 -6.37
CA ASN A 94 0.06 4.53 -6.25
C ASN A 94 -0.41 3.62 -7.40
N ASP A 95 -1.71 3.61 -7.69
CA ASP A 95 -2.25 2.82 -8.80
C ASP A 95 -1.69 3.27 -10.15
N ILE A 96 -1.66 4.59 -10.43
CA ILE A 96 -1.04 5.13 -11.65
C ILE A 96 0.44 4.72 -11.75
N ILE A 97 1.22 4.84 -10.66
CA ILE A 97 2.64 4.49 -10.60
C ILE A 97 2.86 3.01 -10.92
N TYR A 98 2.01 2.09 -10.46
CA TYR A 98 2.13 0.67 -10.78
C TYR A 98 1.81 0.31 -12.24
N HIS A 99 1.15 1.22 -12.97
CA HIS A 99 0.78 1.02 -14.37
C HIS A 99 1.68 1.74 -15.36
N ILE A 100 2.48 2.71 -14.89
CA ILE A 100 3.47 3.40 -15.71
C ILE A 100 4.74 2.53 -15.80
N ASP A 101 5.24 2.35 -17.02
CA ASP A 101 6.58 1.84 -17.24
C ASP A 101 7.59 2.94 -16.94
N TRP A 102 8.15 2.89 -15.73
CA TRP A 102 9.21 3.78 -15.33
C TRP A 102 10.50 3.32 -16.01
N ASN A 103 10.77 3.83 -17.20
CA ASN A 103 12.14 3.88 -17.76
C ASN A 103 12.99 4.89 -16.95
N ILE A 104 12.94 4.79 -15.62
CA ILE A 104 13.91 5.40 -14.74
C ILE A 104 15.19 4.61 -14.94
N GLU A 105 16.27 5.30 -15.25
CA GLU A 105 17.62 4.75 -15.19
C GLU A 105 18.31 5.40 -13.99
N ILE A 106 18.86 4.59 -13.07
CA ILE A 106 19.75 5.14 -12.04
C ILE A 106 21.08 5.46 -12.73
N ILE A 107 21.21 6.73 -13.15
CA ILE A 107 22.44 7.23 -13.76
C ILE A 107 23.59 7.06 -12.76
N ASN A 108 24.70 6.52 -13.23
CA ASN A 108 25.88 6.20 -12.43
C ASN A 108 25.64 5.19 -11.30
N LEU A 109 24.71 4.24 -11.48
CA LEU A 109 24.50 3.14 -10.51
C LEU A 109 25.80 2.49 -10.06
N GLU A 110 26.71 2.23 -10.99
CA GLU A 110 28.00 1.62 -10.65
C GLU A 110 28.84 2.53 -9.75
N GLU A 111 28.93 3.83 -10.04
CA GLU A 111 29.67 4.76 -9.19
C GLU A 111 29.00 4.92 -7.82
N ALA A 112 27.68 5.01 -7.78
CA ALA A 112 26.89 5.07 -6.54
C ALA A 112 27.07 3.80 -5.71
N TYR A 113 27.09 2.64 -6.37
CA TYR A 113 27.30 1.35 -5.73
C TYR A 113 28.72 1.23 -5.16
N GLN A 114 29.75 1.58 -5.94
CA GLN A 114 31.13 1.60 -5.45
C GLN A 114 31.27 2.59 -4.28
N TYR A 115 30.68 3.78 -4.37
CA TYR A 115 30.68 4.77 -3.30
C TYR A 115 30.00 4.26 -2.03
N ALA A 116 28.87 3.56 -2.16
CA ALA A 116 28.13 2.96 -1.05
C ALA A 116 28.93 1.82 -0.40
N LEU A 117 29.62 1.00 -1.20
CA LEU A 117 30.51 -0.07 -0.73
C LEU A 117 31.74 0.46 0.00
N GLU A 118 32.41 1.49 -0.53
CA GLU A 118 33.60 2.09 0.10
C GLU A 118 33.32 2.68 1.49
N ARG A 119 32.07 3.08 1.74
CA ARG A 119 31.62 3.71 2.97
C ARG A 119 30.82 2.78 3.88
N ASP A 120 30.56 1.55 3.46
CA ASP A 120 29.60 0.64 4.10
C ASP A 120 28.27 1.36 4.44
N SER A 121 27.76 2.16 3.50
CA SER A 121 26.55 2.98 3.69
C SER A 121 25.29 2.12 3.64
N ILE A 122 24.75 1.74 4.79
CA ILE A 122 23.52 0.93 4.91
C ILE A 122 22.37 1.56 4.10
N LYS A 123 22.15 2.87 4.23
CA LYS A 123 21.06 3.57 3.54
C LYS A 123 21.18 3.45 2.01
N ASP A 124 22.37 3.72 1.46
CA ASP A 124 22.57 3.74 0.01
C ASP A 124 22.56 2.31 -0.56
N LEU A 125 23.18 1.36 0.15
CA LEU A 125 23.15 -0.06 -0.21
C LEU A 125 21.72 -0.61 -0.20
N ARG A 126 20.87 -0.18 0.73
CA ARG A 126 19.46 -0.58 0.81
C ARG A 126 18.66 -0.08 -0.39
N VAL A 127 18.85 1.17 -0.80
CA VAL A 127 18.22 1.71 -2.01
C VAL A 127 18.64 0.91 -3.25
N ILE A 128 19.93 0.58 -3.37
CA ILE A 128 20.44 -0.22 -4.49
C ILE A 128 19.91 -1.66 -4.45
N ALA A 129 19.79 -2.26 -3.27
CA ALA A 129 19.22 -3.60 -3.09
C ALA A 129 17.75 -3.64 -3.56
N PHE A 130 16.95 -2.64 -3.20
CA PHE A 130 15.58 -2.51 -3.68
C PHE A 130 15.50 -2.24 -5.17
N ALA A 131 16.38 -1.40 -5.72
CA ALA A 131 16.46 -1.16 -7.16
C ALA A 131 16.61 -2.48 -7.93
N TYR A 132 17.55 -3.34 -7.53
CA TYR A 132 17.72 -4.66 -8.16
C TYR A 132 16.57 -5.62 -7.88
N TYR A 133 16.00 -5.61 -6.67
CA TYR A 133 14.89 -6.49 -6.30
C TYR A 133 13.62 -6.19 -7.10
N ASP A 134 13.28 -4.91 -7.28
CA ASP A 134 12.06 -4.49 -7.98
C ASP A 134 12.28 -4.22 -9.48
N GLY A 135 13.54 -4.09 -9.93
CA GLY A 135 13.86 -3.63 -11.29
C GLY A 135 13.62 -2.14 -11.51
N LEU A 136 13.71 -1.33 -10.45
CA LEU A 136 13.51 0.12 -10.52
C LEU A 136 14.84 0.79 -10.86
N GLY A 137 14.94 1.48 -11.99
CA GLY A 137 16.21 2.13 -12.34
C GLY A 137 17.21 1.24 -13.08
N VAL A 138 16.98 -0.08 -13.06
CA VAL A 138 17.93 -1.13 -13.42
C VAL A 138 17.19 -2.37 -13.90
N ILE A 139 17.86 -3.25 -14.67
CA ILE A 139 17.29 -4.56 -14.97
C ILE A 139 17.14 -5.33 -13.65
N GLN A 140 15.95 -5.85 -13.39
CA GLN A 140 15.67 -6.66 -12.19
C GLN A 140 16.65 -7.84 -12.10
N ASP A 141 17.32 -7.95 -10.96
CA ASP A 141 18.34 -8.95 -10.71
C ASP A 141 18.25 -9.39 -9.25
N TYR A 142 17.46 -10.44 -9.02
CA TYR A 142 17.29 -10.98 -7.66
C TYR A 142 18.59 -11.53 -7.07
N GLU A 143 19.54 -12.02 -7.88
CA GLU A 143 20.81 -12.54 -7.37
C GLU A 143 21.64 -11.40 -6.77
N ARG A 144 21.77 -10.28 -7.49
CA ARG A 144 22.44 -9.07 -6.97
C ARG A 144 21.72 -8.50 -5.75
N ALA A 145 20.38 -8.43 -5.78
CA ALA A 145 19.61 -7.99 -4.62
C ALA A 145 19.89 -8.87 -3.39
N TYR A 146 19.94 -10.20 -3.58
CA TYR A 146 20.21 -11.14 -2.50
C TYR A 146 21.62 -10.94 -1.91
N GLU A 147 22.64 -10.77 -2.75
CA GLU A 147 24.01 -10.47 -2.31
C GLU A 147 24.09 -9.16 -1.51
N LEU A 148 23.37 -8.13 -1.95
CA LEU A 148 23.30 -6.85 -1.25
C LEU A 148 22.59 -6.96 0.10
N PHE A 149 21.49 -7.71 0.18
CA PHE A 149 20.83 -7.94 1.46
C PHE A 149 21.70 -8.76 2.42
N LEU A 150 22.51 -9.71 1.93
CA LEU A 150 23.51 -10.39 2.77
C LEU A 150 24.59 -9.42 3.28
N LYS A 151 25.03 -8.47 2.43
CA LYS A 151 25.97 -7.43 2.84
C LYS A 151 25.34 -6.49 3.87
N LEU A 152 24.07 -6.11 3.70
CA LEU A 152 23.30 -5.30 4.65
C LEU A 152 23.16 -6.03 6.00
N GLU A 153 22.84 -7.33 6.00
CA GLU A 153 22.82 -8.15 7.22
C GLU A 153 24.16 -8.13 7.94
N TYR A 154 25.26 -8.29 7.21
CA TYR A 154 26.61 -8.21 7.77
C TYR A 154 26.92 -6.84 8.39
N LEU A 155 26.35 -5.76 7.84
CA LEU A 155 26.49 -4.40 8.36
C LEU A 155 25.52 -4.09 9.51
N GLY A 156 24.64 -5.02 9.89
CA GLY A 156 23.66 -4.85 10.97
C GLY A 156 22.39 -4.10 10.53
N ASP A 157 22.00 -4.25 9.27
CA ASP A 157 20.71 -3.76 8.78
C ASP A 157 19.58 -4.72 9.16
N ASP A 158 18.75 -4.33 10.12
CA ASP A 158 17.70 -5.20 10.66
C ASP A 158 16.61 -5.50 9.61
N GLU A 159 16.26 -4.52 8.78
CA GLU A 159 15.28 -4.66 7.68
C GLU A 159 15.67 -5.76 6.68
N SER A 160 16.97 -5.97 6.44
CA SER A 160 17.46 -7.00 5.52
C SER A 160 16.98 -8.41 5.89
N TYR A 161 16.74 -8.70 7.17
CA TYR A 161 16.31 -10.02 7.62
C TYR A 161 14.97 -10.44 7.01
N TYR A 162 14.03 -9.51 6.83
CA TYR A 162 12.75 -9.82 6.22
C TYR A 162 12.93 -10.20 4.75
N TYR A 163 13.71 -9.41 4.01
CA TYR A 163 13.95 -9.66 2.58
C TYR A 163 14.74 -10.94 2.37
N LEU A 164 15.80 -11.20 3.15
CA LEU A 164 16.53 -12.46 3.09
C LEU A 164 15.62 -13.66 3.41
N GLY A 165 14.75 -13.52 4.42
CA GLY A 165 13.77 -14.55 4.76
C GLY A 165 12.83 -14.84 3.59
N MET A 166 12.22 -13.81 3.02
CA MET A 166 11.28 -13.91 1.91
C MET A 166 11.93 -14.47 0.65
N MET A 167 13.12 -14.00 0.30
CA MET A 167 13.87 -14.46 -0.87
C MET A 167 14.24 -15.95 -0.75
N ASN A 168 14.59 -16.42 0.44
CA ASN A 168 14.80 -17.86 0.69
C ASN A 168 13.49 -18.67 0.67
N GLU A 169 12.38 -18.10 1.14
CA GLU A 169 11.08 -18.76 1.15
C GLU A 169 10.55 -18.99 -0.27
N LEU A 170 10.69 -17.97 -1.12
CA LEU A 170 10.16 -17.94 -2.49
C LEU A 170 11.18 -18.40 -3.55
N GLY A 171 12.47 -18.44 -3.21
CA GLY A 171 13.54 -18.80 -4.14
C GLY A 171 13.90 -17.67 -5.13
N LEU A 172 13.89 -16.42 -4.66
CA LEU A 172 14.24 -15.25 -5.46
C LEU A 172 15.74 -14.98 -5.31
N GLY A 173 16.52 -15.14 -6.39
CA GLY A 173 17.99 -14.92 -6.35
C GLY A 173 18.77 -15.94 -5.52
N THR A 174 18.09 -16.96 -5.00
CA THR A 174 18.65 -18.06 -4.20
C THR A 174 17.77 -19.31 -4.37
N PRO A 175 18.27 -20.54 -4.23
CA PRO A 175 17.41 -21.72 -4.15
C PRO A 175 16.43 -21.63 -2.98
N VAL A 176 15.22 -22.19 -3.15
CA VAL A 176 14.22 -22.25 -2.07
C VAL A 176 14.78 -22.97 -0.85
N ASN A 177 14.79 -22.30 0.29
CA ASN A 177 15.23 -22.82 1.58
C ASN A 177 14.38 -22.28 2.73
N LYS A 178 13.24 -22.91 2.98
CA LYS A 178 12.29 -22.52 4.04
C LYS A 178 12.90 -22.52 5.44
N LYS A 179 13.88 -23.39 5.72
CA LYS A 179 14.54 -23.43 7.03
C LYS A 179 15.37 -22.16 7.23
N GLN A 180 16.18 -21.82 6.23
CA GLN A 180 16.97 -20.59 6.25
C GLN A 180 16.08 -19.35 6.28
N ALA A 181 14.95 -19.37 5.59
CA ALA A 181 13.95 -18.30 5.66
C ALA A 181 13.48 -18.05 7.11
N ILE A 182 13.08 -19.12 7.82
CA ILE A 182 12.67 -19.05 9.23
C ILE A 182 13.83 -18.57 10.12
N ASP A 183 15.05 -19.01 9.86
CA ASP A 183 16.22 -18.57 10.62
C ASP A 183 16.47 -17.05 10.46
N PHE A 184 16.32 -16.50 9.25
CA PHE A 184 16.39 -15.05 9.02
C PHE A 184 15.23 -14.30 9.69
N TYR A 185 14.00 -14.77 9.54
CA TYR A 185 12.85 -14.15 10.21
C TYR A 185 13.00 -14.17 11.74
N ARG A 186 13.56 -15.23 12.33
CA ARG A 186 13.85 -15.29 13.78
C ARG A 186 14.90 -14.28 14.22
N LYS A 187 15.94 -14.06 13.41
CA LYS A 187 16.94 -13.02 13.68
C LYS A 187 16.29 -11.63 13.67
N GLY A 188 15.54 -11.29 12.62
CA GLY A 188 14.84 -10.00 12.56
C GLY A 188 13.83 -9.83 13.68
N ALA A 189 13.03 -10.86 13.98
CA ALA A 189 12.08 -10.83 15.09
C ALA A 189 12.75 -10.61 16.46
N SER A 190 13.97 -11.12 16.67
CA SER A 190 14.74 -10.86 17.90
C SER A 190 15.20 -9.41 18.05
N LEU A 191 15.14 -8.65 16.96
CA LEU A 191 15.44 -7.22 16.87
C LEU A 191 14.14 -6.38 16.76
N SER A 192 12.99 -7.01 16.99
CA SER A 192 11.66 -6.41 16.88
C SER A 192 11.29 -5.90 15.48
N GLU A 193 11.86 -6.49 14.42
CA GLU A 193 11.45 -6.18 13.05
C GLU A 193 10.01 -6.67 12.78
N ASN A 194 9.13 -5.72 12.46
CA ASN A 194 7.69 -5.94 12.42
C ASN A 194 7.28 -6.94 11.35
N GLU A 195 7.89 -6.85 10.17
CA GLU A 195 7.64 -7.72 9.02
C GLU A 195 8.12 -9.15 9.28
N CYS A 196 9.22 -9.30 10.03
CA CYS A 196 9.72 -10.59 10.48
C CYS A 196 8.80 -11.23 11.52
N LEU A 197 8.34 -10.46 12.51
CA LEU A 197 7.34 -10.89 13.48
C LEU A 197 6.03 -11.32 12.80
N TYR A 198 5.58 -10.53 11.82
CA TYR A 198 4.43 -10.88 10.98
C TYR A 198 4.66 -12.19 10.21
N ALA A 199 5.81 -12.36 9.57
CA ALA A 199 6.14 -13.55 8.81
C ALA A 199 6.15 -14.81 9.68
N LEU A 200 6.79 -14.76 10.85
CA LEU A 200 6.77 -15.86 11.83
C LEU A 200 5.36 -16.13 12.33
N GLY A 201 4.63 -15.10 12.72
CA GLY A 201 3.26 -15.22 13.18
C GLY A 201 2.36 -15.92 12.15
N LYS A 202 2.48 -15.56 10.86
CA LYS A 202 1.79 -16.22 9.75
C LYS A 202 2.22 -17.68 9.57
N ILE A 203 3.53 -17.96 9.66
CA ILE A 203 4.07 -19.32 9.56
C ILE A 203 3.53 -20.21 10.68
N GLU A 204 3.59 -19.75 11.93
CA GLU A 204 3.10 -20.49 13.10
C GLU A 204 1.58 -20.71 13.04
N MET A 205 0.81 -19.71 12.56
CA MET A 205 -0.63 -19.86 12.33
C MET A 205 -0.92 -21.01 11.35
N ASN A 206 -0.18 -21.07 10.25
CA ASN A 206 -0.33 -22.10 9.21
C ASN A 206 0.08 -23.49 9.70
N GLN A 207 1.00 -23.57 10.67
CA GLN A 207 1.41 -24.82 11.31
C GLN A 207 0.45 -25.27 12.41
N GLY A 208 -0.51 -24.42 12.80
CA GLY A 208 -1.44 -24.69 13.90
C GLY A 208 -0.88 -24.33 15.28
N ASN A 209 0.28 -23.68 15.36
CA ASN A 209 0.92 -23.22 16.59
C ASN A 209 0.32 -21.86 16.98
N VAL A 210 -0.96 -21.89 17.36
CA VAL A 210 -1.77 -20.67 17.54
C VAL A 210 -1.23 -19.75 18.62
N ASN A 211 -0.71 -20.27 19.73
CA ASN A 211 -0.20 -19.45 20.82
C ASN A 211 1.02 -18.63 20.37
N ASP A 212 2.03 -19.31 19.81
CA ASP A 212 3.25 -18.69 19.30
C ASP A 212 2.92 -17.70 18.18
N SER A 213 1.96 -18.05 17.32
CA SER A 213 1.47 -17.14 16.29
C SER A 213 0.88 -15.85 16.87
N VAL A 214 -0.02 -15.96 17.84
CA VAL A 214 -0.65 -14.79 18.46
C VAL A 214 0.38 -13.94 19.19
N GLU A 215 1.39 -14.55 19.82
CA GLU A 215 2.51 -13.85 20.45
C GLU A 215 3.28 -13.02 19.42
N TYR A 216 3.82 -13.66 18.37
CA TYR A 216 4.55 -12.97 17.30
C TYR A 216 3.73 -11.86 16.63
N LEU A 217 2.47 -12.14 16.29
CA LEU A 217 1.62 -11.14 15.64
C LEU A 217 1.25 -9.98 16.57
N SER A 218 1.17 -10.20 17.89
CA SER A 218 0.81 -9.15 18.86
C SER A 218 1.96 -8.18 19.12
N ASP A 219 3.19 -8.67 18.96
CA ASP A 219 4.41 -7.86 19.10
C ASP A 219 4.75 -7.09 17.82
N SER A 220 4.10 -7.42 16.70
CA SER A 220 4.27 -6.73 15.42
C SER A 220 3.37 -5.50 15.29
N GLU A 221 3.93 -4.40 14.79
CA GLU A 221 3.21 -3.21 14.32
C GLU A 221 2.87 -3.25 12.83
N ASP A 222 3.18 -4.36 12.14
CA ASP A 222 2.80 -4.56 10.75
C ASP A 222 1.25 -4.62 10.62
N PRO A 223 0.63 -3.80 9.76
CA PRO A 223 -0.83 -3.80 9.61
C PRO A 223 -1.43 -5.14 9.16
N ARG A 224 -0.64 -5.98 8.48
CA ARG A 224 -1.01 -7.35 8.08
C ARG A 224 -1.13 -8.25 9.30
N ALA A 225 -0.34 -8.02 10.36
CA ALA A 225 -0.44 -8.77 11.61
C ALA A 225 -1.77 -8.47 12.32
N TYR A 226 -2.19 -7.20 12.36
CA TYR A 226 -3.49 -6.82 12.90
C TYR A 226 -4.65 -7.44 12.12
N TYR A 227 -4.56 -7.55 10.80
CA TYR A 227 -5.57 -8.25 10.01
C TYR A 227 -5.68 -9.73 10.42
N LEU A 228 -4.56 -10.44 10.54
CA LEU A 228 -4.54 -11.86 10.92
C LEU A 228 -5.07 -12.08 12.34
N LEU A 229 -4.68 -11.25 13.30
CA LEU A 229 -5.22 -11.29 14.66
C LEU A 229 -6.72 -11.03 14.68
N GLY A 230 -7.17 -10.04 13.90
CA GLY A 230 -8.58 -9.75 13.74
C GLY A 230 -9.38 -10.95 13.24
N GLU A 231 -8.90 -11.61 12.19
CA GLU A 231 -9.53 -12.81 11.64
C GLU A 231 -9.49 -14.00 12.61
N TYR A 232 -8.40 -14.17 13.36
CA TYR A 232 -8.28 -15.17 14.41
C TYR A 232 -9.35 -14.97 15.49
N TYR A 233 -9.45 -13.79 16.08
CA TYR A 233 -10.44 -13.52 17.13
C TYR A 233 -11.87 -13.60 16.61
N ARG A 234 -12.12 -13.16 15.37
CA ARG A 234 -13.43 -13.29 14.71
C ARG A 234 -13.84 -14.75 14.59
N LYS A 235 -12.95 -15.64 14.15
CA LYS A 235 -13.20 -17.08 14.05
C LYS A 235 -13.47 -17.73 15.42
N ASN A 236 -12.88 -17.19 16.49
CA ASN A 236 -13.09 -17.63 17.85
C ASN A 236 -14.26 -16.91 18.57
N ASN A 237 -15.10 -16.19 17.83
CA ASN A 237 -16.26 -15.44 18.33
C ASN A 237 -15.94 -14.30 19.33
N ASP A 238 -14.66 -13.87 19.42
CA ASP A 238 -14.28 -12.67 20.17
C ASP A 238 -14.34 -11.45 19.23
N PHE A 239 -15.57 -11.04 18.92
CA PHE A 239 -15.81 -9.96 17.95
C PHE A 239 -15.27 -8.61 18.42
N PHE A 240 -15.22 -8.36 19.73
CA PHE A 240 -14.69 -7.10 20.27
C PHE A 240 -13.17 -7.00 20.05
N LYS A 241 -12.42 -8.07 20.30
CA LYS A 241 -10.99 -8.09 19.96
C LYS A 241 -10.76 -8.01 18.45
N ALA A 242 -11.57 -8.73 17.66
CA ALA A 242 -11.49 -8.66 16.21
C ALA A 242 -11.63 -7.20 15.71
N TYR A 243 -12.69 -6.52 16.14
CA TYR A 243 -12.92 -5.10 15.88
C TYR A 243 -11.72 -4.23 16.31
N THR A 244 -11.15 -4.49 17.49
CA THR A 244 -10.02 -3.72 18.01
C THR A 244 -8.79 -3.83 17.10
N PHE A 245 -8.47 -5.04 16.61
CA PHE A 245 -7.34 -5.25 15.70
C PHE A 245 -7.61 -4.68 14.31
N TYR A 246 -8.80 -4.87 13.74
CA TYR A 246 -9.16 -4.21 12.47
C TYR A 246 -9.04 -2.69 12.57
N LYS A 247 -9.45 -2.11 13.70
CA LYS A 247 -9.29 -0.69 13.97
C LYS A 247 -7.82 -0.28 14.03
N LYS A 248 -6.95 -1.04 14.70
CA LYS A 248 -5.50 -0.76 14.72
C LYS A 248 -4.90 -0.75 13.32
N GLY A 249 -5.14 -1.77 12.52
CA GLY A 249 -4.63 -1.83 11.15
C GLY A 249 -5.23 -0.78 10.20
N SER A 250 -6.47 -0.34 10.45
CA SER A 250 -7.10 0.71 9.64
C SER A 250 -6.42 2.07 9.74
N VAL A 251 -5.73 2.36 10.86
CA VAL A 251 -4.95 3.60 11.04
C VAL A 251 -3.81 3.70 10.02
N PHE A 252 -3.29 2.56 9.58
CA PHE A 252 -2.24 2.48 8.57
C PHE A 252 -2.78 2.40 7.14
N PHE A 253 -4.09 2.63 6.96
CA PHE A 253 -4.79 2.44 5.71
C PHE A 253 -4.60 1.02 5.12
N HIS A 254 -4.51 -0.01 5.97
CA HIS A 254 -4.50 -1.39 5.48
C HIS A 254 -5.88 -1.78 4.95
N LYS A 255 -6.00 -1.97 3.65
CA LYS A 255 -7.29 -2.11 2.94
C LYS A 255 -8.18 -3.23 3.48
N GLU A 256 -7.63 -4.39 3.82
CA GLU A 256 -8.41 -5.50 4.38
C GLU A 256 -8.88 -5.20 5.80
N CYS A 257 -8.08 -4.45 6.59
CA CYS A 257 -8.48 -4.02 7.93
C CYS A 257 -9.61 -2.98 7.86
N LEU A 258 -9.51 -2.04 6.92
CA LEU A 258 -10.56 -1.06 6.63
C LEU A 258 -11.86 -1.75 6.22
N TYR A 259 -11.81 -2.70 5.28
CA TYR A 259 -12.99 -3.47 4.88
C TYR A 259 -13.64 -4.20 6.08
N LYS A 260 -12.83 -4.88 6.90
CA LYS A 260 -13.34 -5.60 8.08
C LYS A 260 -13.88 -4.67 9.15
N LEU A 261 -13.26 -3.50 9.35
CA LEU A 261 -13.78 -2.46 10.24
C LEU A 261 -15.12 -1.92 9.74
N GLY A 262 -15.26 -1.72 8.42
CA GLY A 262 -16.52 -1.37 7.77
C GLY A 262 -17.61 -2.40 8.08
N TYR A 263 -17.29 -3.69 7.98
CA TYR A 263 -18.19 -4.79 8.34
C TYR A 263 -18.59 -4.76 9.81
N CYS A 264 -17.63 -4.51 10.71
CA CYS A 264 -17.91 -4.35 12.14
C CYS A 264 -18.93 -3.24 12.39
N TYR A 265 -18.78 -2.08 11.75
CA TYR A 265 -19.73 -0.97 11.88
C TYR A 265 -21.06 -1.22 11.18
N GLN A 266 -21.10 -1.93 10.07
CA GLN A 266 -22.34 -2.26 9.36
C GLN A 266 -23.26 -3.16 10.20
N TYR A 267 -22.68 -4.21 10.80
CA TYR A 267 -23.43 -5.26 11.49
C TYR A 267 -23.36 -5.18 13.02
N GLY A 268 -22.62 -4.22 13.58
CA GLY A 268 -22.39 -4.13 15.02
C GLY A 268 -21.55 -5.30 15.56
N SER A 269 -20.62 -5.82 14.75
CA SER A 269 -19.75 -6.92 15.17
C SER A 269 -18.61 -6.38 16.02
N GLY A 270 -18.70 -6.60 17.35
CA GLY A 270 -17.72 -6.09 18.31
C GLY A 270 -17.80 -4.58 18.58
N THR A 271 -18.82 -3.91 18.05
CA THR A 271 -19.08 -2.48 18.20
C THR A 271 -20.57 -2.21 18.02
N VAL A 272 -21.00 -0.95 18.09
CA VAL A 272 -22.37 -0.55 17.75
C VAL A 272 -22.50 -0.28 16.25
N ILE A 273 -23.69 -0.53 15.70
CA ILE A 273 -23.99 -0.23 14.30
C ILE A 273 -23.76 1.27 14.03
N ASN A 274 -22.98 1.57 13.01
CA ASN A 274 -22.72 2.95 12.56
C ASN A 274 -22.55 2.97 11.03
N LYS A 275 -23.61 3.38 10.31
CA LYS A 275 -23.62 3.35 8.85
C LYS A 275 -22.59 4.29 8.22
N ASP A 276 -22.45 5.50 8.76
CA ASP A 276 -21.54 6.51 8.21
C ASP A 276 -20.09 6.05 8.30
N LYS A 277 -19.69 5.48 9.45
CA LYS A 277 -18.35 4.90 9.62
C LYS A 277 -18.14 3.67 8.76
N ALA A 278 -19.16 2.83 8.58
CA ALA A 278 -19.07 1.68 7.70
C ALA A 278 -18.79 2.12 6.26
N ILE A 279 -19.56 3.08 5.75
CA ILE A 279 -19.40 3.67 4.42
C ILE A 279 -18.02 4.32 4.26
N GLN A 280 -17.54 5.08 5.26
CA GLN A 280 -16.21 5.67 5.24
C GLN A 280 -15.11 4.60 5.11
N CYS A 281 -15.17 3.56 5.95
CA CYS A 281 -14.18 2.48 5.94
C CYS A 281 -14.18 1.72 4.60
N TYR A 282 -15.35 1.39 4.07
CA TYR A 282 -15.46 0.75 2.76
C TYR A 282 -14.98 1.67 1.63
N SER A 283 -15.22 2.98 1.71
CA SER A 283 -14.73 3.93 0.71
C SER A 283 -13.20 3.95 0.68
N TYR A 284 -12.56 4.04 1.83
CA TYR A 284 -11.09 3.99 1.91
C TYR A 284 -10.52 2.66 1.40
N ALA A 285 -11.09 1.53 1.81
CA ALA A 285 -10.66 0.22 1.32
C ALA A 285 -10.83 0.09 -0.19
N TYR A 286 -11.93 0.60 -0.75
CA TYR A 286 -12.18 0.64 -2.18
C TYR A 286 -11.13 1.48 -2.93
N TYR A 287 -10.77 2.67 -2.42
CA TYR A 287 -9.72 3.50 -3.03
C TYR A 287 -8.39 2.75 -3.11
N LEU A 288 -8.09 1.96 -2.09
CA LEU A 288 -6.87 1.17 -1.98
C LEU A 288 -6.95 -0.18 -2.72
N GLY A 289 -7.95 -0.36 -3.58
CA GLY A 289 -8.08 -1.51 -4.47
C GLY A 289 -8.72 -2.75 -3.84
N ASP A 290 -9.38 -2.65 -2.68
CA ASP A 290 -10.20 -3.76 -2.16
C ASP A 290 -11.54 -3.86 -2.92
N ARG A 291 -11.67 -4.92 -3.73
CA ARG A 291 -12.87 -5.12 -4.56
C ARG A 291 -14.10 -5.50 -3.74
N SER A 292 -13.93 -6.15 -2.58
CA SER A 292 -15.06 -6.54 -1.73
C SER A 292 -15.80 -5.32 -1.18
N SER A 293 -15.07 -4.23 -0.97
CA SER A 293 -15.60 -2.95 -0.52
C SER A 293 -16.55 -2.31 -1.51
N ALA A 294 -16.36 -2.54 -2.82
CA ALA A 294 -17.27 -2.03 -3.84
C ALA A 294 -18.70 -2.58 -3.65
N GLU A 295 -18.83 -3.91 -3.53
CA GLU A 295 -20.12 -4.57 -3.33
C GLU A 295 -20.78 -4.14 -2.01
N ALA A 296 -19.99 -4.02 -0.94
CA ALA A 296 -20.46 -3.53 0.34
C ALA A 296 -20.96 -2.08 0.28
N LEU A 297 -20.28 -1.21 -0.48
CA LEU A 297 -20.72 0.17 -0.73
C LEU A 297 -22.03 0.20 -1.51
N VAL A 298 -22.16 -0.57 -2.60
CA VAL A 298 -23.42 -0.65 -3.37
C VAL A 298 -24.58 -0.99 -2.46
N TYR A 299 -24.46 -2.08 -1.69
CA TYR A 299 -25.50 -2.53 -0.78
C TYR A 299 -25.87 -1.46 0.27
N MET A 300 -24.87 -0.80 0.85
CA MET A 300 -25.07 0.23 1.87
C MET A 300 -25.70 1.52 1.30
N LEU A 301 -25.37 1.86 0.05
CA LEU A 301 -25.84 3.08 -0.62
C LEU A 301 -27.20 2.90 -1.27
N GLU A 302 -27.56 1.71 -1.77
CA GLU A 302 -28.93 1.41 -2.22
C GLU A 302 -29.95 1.45 -1.07
N GLY A 303 -29.50 1.18 0.16
CA GLY A 303 -30.30 1.35 1.37
C GLY A 303 -30.41 2.80 1.88
N ILE A 304 -29.72 3.75 1.24
CA ILE A 304 -29.77 5.19 1.53
C ILE A 304 -30.46 5.86 0.34
N ASN A 305 -31.44 6.73 0.62
CA ASN A 305 -32.29 7.36 -0.40
C ASN A 305 -31.48 7.85 -1.63
N GLU A 306 -31.90 7.47 -2.83
CA GLU A 306 -31.24 7.67 -4.13
C GLU A 306 -30.96 9.15 -4.51
N ASP A 307 -31.32 10.12 -3.69
CA ASP A 307 -31.15 11.55 -3.98
C ASP A 307 -29.73 12.07 -3.70
N HIS A 308 -28.85 11.25 -3.11
CA HIS A 308 -27.46 11.64 -2.97
C HIS A 308 -26.72 11.40 -4.30
N ARG A 309 -26.47 12.47 -5.06
CA ARG A 309 -25.78 12.47 -6.36
C ARG A 309 -24.53 11.56 -6.39
N TYR A 310 -23.74 11.59 -5.32
CA TYR A 310 -22.54 10.76 -5.16
C TYR A 310 -22.83 9.25 -5.06
N SER A 311 -23.91 8.86 -4.38
CA SER A 311 -24.34 7.46 -4.32
C SER A 311 -24.74 6.97 -5.72
N LYS A 312 -25.45 7.79 -6.50
CA LYS A 312 -25.83 7.45 -7.88
C LYS A 312 -24.64 7.33 -8.82
N GLU A 313 -23.67 8.25 -8.76
CA GLU A 313 -22.46 8.20 -9.59
C GLU A 313 -21.59 6.97 -9.26
N LEU A 314 -21.37 6.69 -7.97
CA LEU A 314 -20.67 5.48 -7.52
C LEU A 314 -21.41 4.20 -7.93
N LEU A 315 -22.73 4.14 -7.74
CA LEU A 315 -23.55 2.99 -8.16
C LEU A 315 -23.46 2.77 -9.67
N ASN A 316 -23.48 3.83 -10.49
CA ASN A 316 -23.35 3.73 -11.94
C ASN A 316 -21.94 3.26 -12.36
N GLN A 317 -20.88 3.77 -11.73
CA GLN A 317 -19.51 3.31 -11.99
C GLN A 317 -19.33 1.83 -11.65
N LEU A 318 -19.82 1.41 -10.48
CA LEU A 318 -19.74 0.03 -10.04
C LEU A 318 -20.57 -0.89 -10.95
N ARG A 319 -21.82 -0.54 -11.27
CA ARG A 319 -22.67 -1.33 -12.18
C ARG A 319 -22.06 -1.51 -13.57
N GLY A 320 -21.40 -0.48 -14.11
CA GLY A 320 -20.70 -0.56 -15.41
C GLY A 320 -19.51 -1.51 -15.42
N GLN A 321 -18.86 -1.77 -14.28
CA GLN A 321 -17.76 -2.75 -14.17
C GLN A 321 -18.25 -4.21 -14.13
N TYR A 322 -19.52 -4.45 -13.76
CA TYR A 322 -20.10 -5.80 -13.65
C TYR A 322 -21.03 -6.16 -14.84
N GLU A 323 -21.25 -5.27 -15.81
CA GLU A 323 -22.05 -5.54 -17.02
C GLU A 323 -21.26 -6.19 -18.19
N ILE A 324 -20.02 -6.62 -17.97
CA ILE A 324 -19.26 -7.43 -18.95
C ILE A 324 -19.15 -8.87 -18.45
N ILE A 325 -20.21 -9.67 -18.63
CA ILE A 325 -20.16 -11.13 -18.78
C ILE A 325 -21.15 -11.57 -19.86
#